data_AF-A0A7W7YZ57-F1
#
_entry.id   AF-A0A7W7YZ57-F1
#
_cell.length_a   1.000
_cell.length_b   1.000
_cell.length_c   1.000
_cell.angle_alpha   90.00
_cell.angle_beta   90.00
_cell.angle_gamma   90.00
#
_symmetry.space_group_name_H-M   'P 1'
#
loop_
_entity.id
_entity.type
_entity.pdbx_description
1 polymer ?
#
loop_
_entity_poly.entity_id
_entity_poly.type
_entity_poly.pdbx_seq_one_letter_code
_entity_poly.pdbx_strand_id
1 'polypeptide(L)'
;MSPSAAQPSAGQAAGSSGLAERPQAVPGGTTARRNKRRKHGRSAGGENVRPLAPVGQRETLQQDQHHGEGHKARRKHRGRKAAARAASPAAETGIAVAAPVAPPRPAHQPEQPRRDFASPPRSGERDGYDAPLYAALDLGTNNCRLLVAQPTRPGQFRVVDAFSRIVRLGEGLAASGRLSDEAMDRSVEALRICAAKLKNRNIRRARLIATEACRAAENGETFLQRVKEETGLDLEIINRETEARLAVSGCSSLVGREAKSVVLFDIGGGSSEIAVIRIGENRSSRLANHITHWTSLPVGVVTLSERHGGRDVTPESFAGMVSEVEGMLANFDCPGDVVHAPEDFHLIGTSGTVTTLAGVHLDLPRYDRRRVDGVWLSDDEVTAMQARLLSWDFSARAANPCIGPDRADLVLAGCAILEAIRKRWPSRRMRVADRGLREGLLTDMMADDGVWRRGRHRRNHRGGHRNPAKPEGQA
;
A
#
# COMPACT_ATOMS: atom_id res chain seq x y z
N MET A 1 -28.62 -40.56 68.99
CA MET A 1 -28.27 -39.44 69.91
C MET A 1 -28.98 -38.19 69.41
N SER A 2 -29.29 -37.26 70.32
CA SER A 2 -30.24 -36.16 70.07
C SER A 2 -29.61 -34.93 69.40
N PRO A 3 -30.40 -34.11 68.67
CA PRO A 3 -29.99 -32.79 68.18
C PRO A 3 -30.36 -31.64 69.14
N SER A 4 -29.80 -30.44 68.88
CA SER A 4 -30.26 -29.12 69.35
C SER A 4 -29.87 -28.12 68.24
N ALA A 5 -30.67 -27.16 67.76
CA ALA A 5 -31.60 -26.20 68.38
C ALA A 5 -30.86 -25.11 69.21
N ALA A 6 -31.17 -23.81 69.11
CA ALA A 6 -32.34 -23.14 68.51
C ALA A 6 -32.04 -21.76 67.86
N GLN A 7 -33.10 -21.12 67.31
CA GLN A 7 -33.16 -19.74 66.76
C GLN A 7 -33.70 -18.76 67.87
N PRO A 8 -34.42 -17.64 67.62
CA PRO A 8 -34.55 -16.71 66.46
C PRO A 8 -34.57 -15.18 66.83
N SER A 9 -34.89 -14.34 65.84
CA SER A 9 -35.67 -13.07 65.89
C SER A 9 -34.94 -11.74 65.60
N ALA A 10 -35.59 -10.65 65.18
CA ALA A 10 -36.56 -10.37 64.09
C ALA A 10 -37.35 -9.06 64.36
N GLY A 11 -37.44 -8.17 63.35
CA GLY A 11 -38.27 -6.95 63.30
C GLY A 11 -37.98 -6.23 61.98
N GLN A 12 -38.89 -6.16 61.00
CA GLN A 12 -40.08 -5.27 60.88
C GLN A 12 -39.70 -3.77 60.77
N ALA A 13 -40.24 -2.95 59.85
CA ALA A 13 -41.32 -3.07 58.85
C ALA A 13 -40.95 -2.18 57.62
N ALA A 14 -41.31 -2.39 56.34
CA ALA A 14 -42.54 -2.77 55.60
C ALA A 14 -43.24 -1.55 54.91
N GLY A 15 -43.57 -1.69 53.62
CA GLY A 15 -44.29 -0.69 52.79
C GLY A 15 -43.38 0.26 51.97
N SER A 16 -43.75 0.72 50.77
CA SER A 16 -44.85 0.30 49.88
C SER A 16 -44.55 0.68 48.40
N SER A 17 -45.38 0.21 47.47
CA SER A 17 -45.20 0.34 46.01
C SER A 17 -45.61 1.70 45.43
N GLY A 18 -44.92 2.17 44.37
CA GLY A 18 -45.37 3.31 43.55
C GLY A 18 -44.69 3.38 42.18
N LEU A 19 -45.48 3.26 41.09
CA LEU A 19 -45.06 3.52 39.71
C LEU A 19 -45.65 4.87 39.26
N ALA A 20 -44.84 5.80 38.72
CA ALA A 20 -45.28 6.81 37.75
C ALA A 20 -44.13 7.65 37.15
N GLU A 21 -43.96 7.54 35.82
CA GLU A 21 -43.82 8.62 34.82
C GLU A 21 -42.83 9.81 34.91
N ARG A 22 -42.68 10.45 33.74
CA ARG A 22 -41.73 11.51 33.37
C ARG A 22 -42.06 12.89 33.95
N PRO A 23 -41.05 13.73 34.21
CA PRO A 23 -41.17 15.19 34.10
C PRO A 23 -41.16 15.62 32.62
N GLN A 24 -42.04 16.55 32.23
CA GLN A 24 -41.90 17.33 31.00
C GLN A 24 -41.07 18.60 31.27
N ALA A 25 -40.34 19.09 30.26
CA ALA A 25 -39.68 20.40 30.31
C ALA A 25 -40.28 21.33 29.24
N VAL A 26 -40.68 22.54 29.66
CA VAL A 26 -41.26 23.59 28.80
C VAL A 26 -40.20 24.66 28.54
N PRO A 27 -40.04 25.20 27.30
CA PRO A 27 -38.80 25.85 26.89
C PRO A 27 -38.76 27.38 27.09
N GLY A 28 -37.55 27.90 27.30
CA GLY A 28 -37.22 29.31 27.10
C GLY A 28 -36.48 29.53 25.77
N GLY A 29 -36.79 30.63 25.07
CA GLY A 29 -35.97 31.12 23.95
C GLY A 29 -34.83 32.03 24.44
N THR A 30 -34.04 32.73 23.61
CA THR A 30 -34.01 32.90 22.13
C THR A 30 -32.52 33.14 21.75
N THR A 31 -32.01 32.89 20.54
CA THR A 31 -32.34 33.55 19.26
C THR A 31 -31.65 32.82 18.10
N ALA A 32 -32.27 32.79 16.91
CA ALA A 32 -31.61 32.34 15.68
C ALA A 32 -31.98 33.26 14.50
N ARG A 33 -30.99 33.94 13.91
CA ARG A 33 -31.20 34.83 12.76
C ARG A 33 -31.37 34.00 11.48
N ARG A 34 -32.54 34.06 10.83
CA ARG A 34 -32.78 33.44 9.52
C ARG A 34 -33.50 34.41 8.57
N ASN A 35 -32.75 34.98 7.63
CA ASN A 35 -33.31 35.89 6.63
C ASN A 35 -34.25 35.16 5.65
N LYS A 36 -35.46 35.69 5.48
CA LYS A 36 -36.33 35.41 4.32
C LYS A 36 -36.32 36.63 3.40
N ARG A 37 -36.05 36.45 2.10
CA ARG A 37 -36.44 37.41 1.05
C ARG A 37 -37.69 36.90 0.30
N ARG A 38 -38.39 37.82 -0.36
CA ARG A 38 -39.80 37.67 -0.76
C ARG A 38 -40.02 36.80 -2.01
N LYS A 39 -41.23 36.22 -2.10
CA LYS A 39 -41.84 35.80 -3.37
C LYS A 39 -42.06 37.02 -4.28
N HIS A 40 -41.99 36.80 -5.59
CA HIS A 40 -42.95 37.35 -6.55
C HIS A 40 -43.59 36.18 -7.31
N GLY A 41 -44.75 36.40 -7.93
CA GLY A 41 -45.41 35.38 -8.75
C GLY A 41 -46.58 35.93 -9.56
N ARG A 42 -46.73 35.37 -10.77
CA ARG A 42 -47.85 35.39 -11.73
C ARG A 42 -47.63 34.13 -12.58
N SER A 43 -48.54 33.16 -12.73
CA SER A 43 -49.88 33.16 -13.35
C SER A 43 -49.85 33.40 -14.87
N ALA A 44 -50.47 32.59 -15.74
CA ALA A 44 -51.18 31.29 -15.58
C ALA A 44 -51.43 30.64 -16.96
N GLY A 45 -51.98 29.41 -16.99
CA GLY A 45 -52.42 28.68 -18.21
C GLY A 45 -51.35 27.75 -18.82
N GLY A 46 -51.68 26.61 -19.44
CA GLY A 46 -52.98 25.97 -19.68
C GLY A 46 -52.84 24.46 -19.95
N GLU A 47 -53.94 23.72 -20.11
CA GLU A 47 -53.98 22.25 -19.98
C GLU A 47 -53.85 21.45 -21.29
N ASN A 48 -53.26 20.25 -21.20
CA ASN A 48 -53.74 18.96 -21.73
C ASN A 48 -52.74 17.86 -21.26
N VAL A 49 -53.08 16.71 -20.64
CA VAL A 49 -54.07 15.64 -20.97
C VAL A 49 -53.61 14.87 -22.24
N ARG A 50 -53.37 13.55 -22.25
CA ARG A 50 -53.86 12.42 -21.42
C ARG A 50 -52.84 11.25 -21.33
N PRO A 51 -52.84 10.40 -20.27
CA PRO A 51 -52.06 9.15 -20.18
C PRO A 51 -52.90 7.88 -20.48
N LEU A 52 -52.29 6.69 -20.29
CA LEU A 52 -52.80 5.28 -20.23
C LEU A 52 -52.33 4.37 -21.40
N ALA A 53 -52.22 3.03 -21.33
CA ALA A 53 -51.90 2.04 -20.25
C ALA A 53 -51.66 0.62 -20.91
N PRO A 54 -51.88 -0.59 -20.33
CA PRO A 54 -50.87 -1.67 -20.42
C PRO A 54 -51.41 -3.07 -20.85
N VAL A 55 -50.72 -4.16 -20.44
CA VAL A 55 -51.05 -5.61 -20.51
C VAL A 55 -50.70 -6.31 -21.84
N GLY A 56 -50.14 -7.54 -21.88
CA GLY A 56 -49.54 -8.37 -20.81
C GLY A 56 -49.42 -9.89 -21.12
N GLN A 57 -48.85 -10.64 -20.16
CA GLN A 57 -48.87 -12.11 -19.95
C GLN A 57 -48.28 -13.10 -20.99
N ARG A 58 -47.35 -13.95 -20.50
CA ARG A 58 -47.13 -15.41 -20.78
C ARG A 58 -46.86 -15.84 -22.25
N GLU A 59 -46.40 -17.06 -22.59
CA GLU A 59 -46.21 -18.31 -21.80
C GLU A 59 -44.87 -19.03 -22.15
N THR A 60 -44.82 -20.37 -22.19
CA THR A 60 -43.58 -21.18 -22.08
C THR A 60 -43.27 -22.10 -23.28
N LEU A 61 -42.02 -22.60 -23.26
CA LEU A 61 -41.56 -23.92 -23.76
C LEU A 61 -41.13 -24.12 -25.24
N GLN A 62 -40.38 -25.23 -25.35
CA GLN A 62 -39.94 -26.02 -26.50
C GLN A 62 -38.69 -25.62 -27.31
N GLN A 63 -37.84 -26.63 -27.45
CA GLN A 63 -36.79 -26.78 -28.45
C GLN A 63 -37.46 -27.18 -29.78
N ASP A 64 -36.82 -26.90 -30.92
CA ASP A 64 -36.51 -27.99 -31.84
C ASP A 64 -35.29 -27.68 -32.73
N GLN A 65 -34.87 -28.66 -33.52
CA GLN A 65 -33.62 -28.67 -34.28
C GLN A 65 -33.79 -28.47 -35.80
N HIS A 66 -32.63 -28.35 -36.45
CA HIS A 66 -32.30 -28.78 -37.83
C HIS A 66 -32.17 -27.76 -38.99
N HIS A 67 -30.95 -27.77 -39.54
CA HIS A 67 -30.53 -27.45 -40.92
C HIS A 67 -30.72 -25.98 -41.44
N GLY A 68 -29.85 -25.48 -42.31
CA GLY A 68 -28.61 -26.07 -42.84
C GLY A 68 -27.82 -25.15 -43.79
N GLU A 69 -26.64 -25.62 -44.19
CA GLU A 69 -25.72 -25.05 -45.20
C GLU A 69 -24.94 -23.76 -44.85
N GLY A 70 -23.71 -23.53 -45.35
CA GLY A 70 -22.82 -24.52 -45.98
C GLY A 70 -21.76 -23.96 -46.96
N HIS A 71 -20.59 -23.54 -46.48
CA HIS A 71 -19.42 -23.34 -47.36
C HIS A 71 -18.11 -23.88 -46.78
N LYS A 72 -17.37 -24.63 -47.61
CA LYS A 72 -16.05 -25.21 -47.30
C LYS A 72 -14.97 -24.60 -48.21
N ALA A 73 -13.80 -24.30 -47.66
CA ALA A 73 -12.58 -24.07 -48.43
C ALA A 73 -11.46 -25.00 -47.92
N ARG A 74 -10.87 -25.81 -48.81
CA ARG A 74 -9.84 -26.82 -48.50
C ARG A 74 -8.50 -26.47 -49.15
N ARG A 75 -7.41 -26.45 -48.39
CA ARG A 75 -6.02 -26.62 -48.86
C ARG A 75 -5.09 -26.81 -47.65
N LYS A 76 -4.09 -27.70 -47.64
CA LYS A 76 -3.87 -29.04 -48.23
C LYS A 76 -2.69 -29.65 -47.46
N HIS A 77 -2.62 -30.97 -47.25
CA HIS A 77 -1.49 -31.58 -46.53
C HIS A 77 -0.13 -31.32 -47.21
N ARG A 78 0.92 -31.23 -46.38
CA ARG A 78 2.07 -32.14 -46.50
C ARG A 78 2.63 -32.45 -45.12
N GLY A 79 2.94 -33.72 -44.87
CA GLY A 79 3.63 -34.18 -43.68
C GLY A 79 4.64 -35.26 -44.04
N ARG A 80 5.57 -35.55 -43.12
CA ARG A 80 6.47 -36.71 -43.22
C ARG A 80 6.78 -37.22 -41.81
N LYS A 81 6.47 -38.49 -41.55
CA LYS A 81 6.97 -39.28 -40.42
C LYS A 81 8.06 -40.22 -40.93
N ALA A 82 9.14 -40.37 -40.16
CA ALA A 82 10.03 -41.55 -40.04
C ALA A 82 11.32 -41.11 -39.32
N ALA A 83 11.97 -41.92 -38.48
CA ALA A 83 11.54 -43.10 -37.73
C ALA A 83 12.50 -43.27 -36.52
N ALA A 84 12.15 -44.10 -35.54
CA ALA A 84 12.96 -44.28 -34.32
C ALA A 84 14.00 -45.40 -34.43
N ARG A 85 15.10 -45.29 -33.67
CA ARG A 85 15.80 -46.41 -33.01
C ARG A 85 16.63 -45.92 -31.82
N ALA A 86 17.03 -46.84 -30.94
CA ALA A 86 17.67 -46.56 -29.64
C ALA A 86 18.65 -47.70 -29.25
N ALA A 87 19.40 -47.51 -28.14
CA ALA A 87 20.38 -48.43 -27.53
C ALA A 87 21.67 -48.68 -28.35
N SER A 88 22.87 -48.91 -27.78
CA SER A 88 23.34 -48.84 -26.37
C SER A 88 24.89 -48.64 -26.32
N PRO A 89 25.53 -48.36 -25.15
CA PRO A 89 26.95 -47.96 -25.04
C PRO A 89 27.91 -49.02 -24.44
N ALA A 90 29.18 -49.04 -24.91
CA ALA A 90 30.42 -49.63 -24.32
C ALA A 90 31.61 -49.42 -25.30
N ALA A 91 32.91 -49.51 -24.99
CA ALA A 91 33.74 -49.26 -23.78
C ALA A 91 35.26 -49.24 -24.15
N GLU A 92 36.11 -48.71 -23.25
CA GLU A 92 37.56 -49.01 -23.02
C GLU A 92 38.71 -48.78 -24.07
N THR A 93 39.84 -48.23 -23.55
CA THR A 93 41.32 -48.39 -23.85
C THR A 93 41.90 -48.49 -25.29
N GLY A 94 43.17 -48.12 -25.59
CA GLY A 94 44.26 -47.43 -24.85
C GLY A 94 45.68 -47.63 -25.47
N ILE A 95 46.58 -46.62 -25.36
CA ILE A 95 48.05 -46.56 -25.75
C ILE A 95 48.40 -46.86 -27.25
N ALA A 96 49.59 -46.59 -27.86
CA ALA A 96 50.87 -45.85 -27.59
C ALA A 96 51.31 -45.16 -28.95
N VAL A 97 52.55 -44.81 -29.40
CA VAL A 97 54.02 -44.90 -29.14
C VAL A 97 54.65 -43.65 -29.83
N ALA A 98 55.43 -42.71 -29.25
CA ALA A 98 56.78 -42.63 -28.63
C ALA A 98 57.99 -42.24 -29.56
N ALA A 99 58.57 -41.04 -29.29
CA ALA A 99 60.00 -40.58 -29.42
C ALA A 99 60.74 -40.60 -30.80
N PRO A 100 61.88 -39.86 -31.02
CA PRO A 100 62.80 -39.14 -30.10
C PRO A 100 63.14 -37.66 -30.51
N VAL A 101 64.37 -37.10 -30.34
CA VAL A 101 64.91 -36.33 -29.16
C VAL A 101 65.99 -35.27 -29.59
N ALA A 102 66.22 -34.21 -28.77
CA ALA A 102 67.43 -33.32 -28.64
C ALA A 102 67.77 -32.21 -29.69
N PRO A 103 68.56 -31.14 -29.34
CA PRO A 103 68.85 -30.50 -28.04
C PRO A 103 68.64 -28.92 -28.06
N PRO A 104 69.42 -27.99 -27.43
CA PRO A 104 68.84 -27.15 -26.35
C PRO A 104 69.13 -25.62 -26.35
N ARG A 105 68.68 -24.95 -25.25
CA ARG A 105 69.01 -23.61 -24.69
C ARG A 105 67.98 -22.47 -24.90
N PRO A 106 67.91 -21.47 -23.97
CA PRO A 106 66.63 -20.88 -23.57
C PRO A 106 66.44 -19.40 -23.93
N ALA A 107 65.17 -18.95 -23.96
CA ALA A 107 64.80 -17.54 -23.95
C ALA A 107 63.42 -17.30 -23.30
N HIS A 108 63.27 -16.14 -22.65
CA HIS A 108 62.04 -15.50 -22.16
C HIS A 108 61.09 -16.24 -21.18
N GLN A 109 61.01 -15.69 -19.97
CA GLN A 109 59.84 -15.81 -19.09
C GLN A 109 58.65 -15.01 -19.69
N PRO A 110 57.39 -15.43 -19.51
CA PRO A 110 56.23 -14.60 -19.86
C PRO A 110 56.15 -13.32 -18.98
N GLU A 111 55.87 -12.16 -19.57
CA GLU A 111 55.61 -10.94 -18.81
C GLU A 111 54.36 -11.10 -17.92
N GLN A 112 54.43 -10.62 -16.68
CA GLN A 112 53.25 -10.44 -15.85
C GLN A 112 52.42 -9.25 -16.37
N PRO A 113 51.07 -9.33 -16.39
CA PRO A 113 50.24 -8.22 -16.82
C PRO A 113 50.45 -7.02 -15.89
N ARG A 114 50.81 -5.88 -16.48
CA ARG A 114 51.12 -4.64 -15.74
C ARG A 114 49.87 -4.19 -14.99
N ARG A 115 50.03 -3.88 -13.70
CA ARG A 115 48.97 -3.23 -12.90
C ARG A 115 48.90 -1.77 -13.30
N ASP A 116 47.87 -1.40 -14.05
CA ASP A 116 47.53 0.00 -14.26
C ASP A 116 47.14 0.64 -12.93
N PHE A 117 48.04 1.46 -12.39
CA PHE A 117 47.75 2.32 -11.25
C PHE A 117 46.81 3.44 -11.72
N ALA A 118 45.51 3.19 -11.61
CA ALA A 118 44.49 4.20 -11.85
C ALA A 118 44.77 5.46 -11.01
N SER A 119 45.02 6.58 -11.69
CA SER A 119 45.28 7.87 -11.04
C SER A 119 44.17 8.23 -10.05
N PRO A 120 44.49 8.78 -8.87
CA PRO A 120 43.47 9.16 -7.90
C PRO A 120 42.52 10.20 -8.51
N PRO A 121 41.20 10.10 -8.25
CA PRO A 121 40.22 10.99 -8.86
C PRO A 121 40.49 12.44 -8.45
N ARG A 122 40.39 13.35 -9.44
CA ARG A 122 40.58 14.79 -9.22
C ARG A 122 39.61 15.30 -8.15
N SER A 123 40.06 16.24 -7.33
CA SER A 123 39.39 16.72 -6.12
C SER A 123 38.17 17.63 -6.38
N GLY A 124 37.19 17.13 -7.16
CA GLY A 124 35.95 17.84 -7.51
C GLY A 124 34.65 17.07 -7.20
N GLU A 125 34.71 15.77 -6.93
CA GLU A 125 33.51 14.91 -6.73
C GLU A 125 33.26 14.51 -5.26
N ARG A 126 33.66 15.35 -4.29
CA ARG A 126 33.45 15.07 -2.85
C ARG A 126 32.12 15.55 -2.26
N ASP A 127 31.32 16.30 -3.01
CA ASP A 127 30.03 16.87 -2.57
C ASP A 127 28.91 15.83 -2.29
N GLY A 128 29.14 14.54 -2.54
CA GLY A 128 28.12 13.48 -2.46
C GLY A 128 27.88 12.83 -1.09
N TYR A 129 28.79 12.99 -0.13
CA TYR A 129 28.79 12.22 1.12
C TYR A 129 28.17 12.92 2.34
N ASP A 130 28.10 14.26 2.36
CA ASP A 130 27.63 15.04 3.52
C ASP A 130 26.12 15.35 3.53
N ALA A 131 25.36 15.00 2.49
CA ALA A 131 23.92 15.29 2.50
C ALA A 131 23.19 14.39 3.53
N PRO A 132 22.41 14.97 4.47
CA PRO A 132 21.97 14.30 5.68
C PRO A 132 21.02 13.13 5.42
N LEU A 133 21.20 12.03 6.15
CA LEU A 133 20.34 10.87 6.08
C LEU A 133 19.07 11.06 6.92
N TYR A 134 17.98 10.50 6.43
CA TYR A 134 16.69 10.40 7.09
C TYR A 134 16.27 8.93 7.23
N ALA A 135 15.42 8.64 8.21
CA ALA A 135 14.83 7.32 8.37
C ALA A 135 13.32 7.37 8.59
N ALA A 136 12.58 6.52 7.89
CA ALA A 136 11.17 6.25 8.17
C ALA A 136 10.98 4.76 8.48
N LEU A 137 10.49 4.46 9.68
CA LEU A 137 10.09 3.11 10.10
C LEU A 137 8.57 3.03 10.22
N ASP A 138 8.02 1.90 9.81
CA ASP A 138 6.60 1.60 9.67
C ASP A 138 6.37 0.19 10.24
N LEU A 139 5.59 0.10 11.31
CA LEU A 139 5.17 -1.13 11.98
C LEU A 139 3.66 -1.31 11.81
N GLY A 140 3.27 -1.86 10.65
CA GLY A 140 1.90 -2.21 10.33
C GLY A 140 1.55 -3.66 10.68
N THR A 141 0.25 -3.97 10.64
CA THR A 141 -0.35 -5.27 11.05
C THR A 141 0.34 -6.52 10.48
N ASN A 142 0.88 -6.47 9.25
CA ASN A 142 1.56 -7.60 8.62
C ASN A 142 3.09 -7.44 8.54
N ASN A 143 3.59 -6.20 8.46
CA ASN A 143 4.98 -5.92 8.07
C ASN A 143 5.64 -4.88 8.98
N CYS A 144 6.87 -5.16 9.41
CA CYS A 144 7.81 -4.16 9.91
C CYS A 144 8.73 -3.74 8.75
N ARG A 145 8.82 -2.44 8.46
CA ARG A 145 9.59 -1.88 7.34
C ARG A 145 10.39 -0.66 7.79
N LEU A 146 11.64 -0.55 7.34
CA LEU A 146 12.50 0.63 7.52
C LEU A 146 13.01 1.09 6.15
N LEU A 147 13.05 2.40 5.96
CA LEU A 147 13.62 3.04 4.78
C LEU A 147 14.57 4.18 5.22
N VAL A 148 15.85 4.07 4.88
CA VAL A 148 16.86 5.11 5.10
C VAL A 148 17.17 5.79 3.78
N ALA A 149 17.10 7.11 3.71
CA ALA A 149 17.22 7.85 2.46
C ALA A 149 18.00 9.18 2.60
N GLN A 150 18.55 9.63 1.47
CA GLN A 150 19.31 10.87 1.31
C GLN A 150 18.57 11.78 0.31
N PRO A 151 18.27 13.04 0.63
CA PRO A 151 17.61 13.95 -0.31
C PRO A 151 18.50 14.23 -1.53
N THR A 152 17.90 14.42 -2.71
CA THR A 152 18.62 14.70 -3.96
C THR A 152 18.08 15.94 -4.67
N ARG A 153 17.30 15.79 -5.75
CA ARG A 153 16.61 16.89 -6.43
C ARG A 153 15.35 17.31 -5.66
N PRO A 154 14.77 18.49 -5.89
CA PRO A 154 13.53 18.91 -5.22
C PRO A 154 12.41 17.87 -5.33
N GLY A 155 11.87 17.44 -4.18
CA GLY A 155 10.86 16.38 -4.09
C GLY A 155 11.37 14.97 -4.41
N GLN A 156 12.68 14.74 -4.37
CA GLN A 156 13.31 13.44 -4.66
C GLN A 156 14.38 13.08 -3.61
N PHE A 157 14.52 11.78 -3.37
CA PHE A 157 15.55 11.19 -2.51
C PHE A 157 16.09 9.90 -3.13
N ARG A 158 17.29 9.49 -2.69
CA ARG A 158 17.92 8.20 -2.99
C ARG A 158 17.78 7.31 -1.75
N VAL A 159 17.31 6.08 -1.92
CA VAL A 159 17.33 5.06 -0.86
C VAL A 159 18.79 4.63 -0.62
N VAL A 160 19.18 4.55 0.64
CA VAL A 160 20.55 4.22 1.12
C VAL A 160 20.57 2.91 1.90
N ASP A 161 19.50 2.60 2.64
CA ASP A 161 19.24 1.27 3.19
C ASP A 161 17.74 1.02 3.23
N ALA A 162 17.35 -0.25 3.17
CA ALA A 162 15.98 -0.70 3.34
C ALA A 162 15.95 -1.98 4.17
N PHE A 163 14.84 -2.21 4.85
CA PHE A 163 14.51 -3.45 5.52
C PHE A 163 13.00 -3.66 5.45
N SER A 164 12.59 -4.93 5.32
CA SER A 164 11.19 -5.34 5.33
C SER A 164 11.15 -6.77 5.84
N ARG A 165 10.44 -7.02 6.94
CA ARG A 165 10.14 -8.37 7.43
C ARG A 165 8.63 -8.54 7.55
N ILE A 166 8.14 -9.73 7.22
CA ILE A 166 6.76 -10.12 7.57
C ILE A 166 6.80 -10.51 9.05
N VAL A 167 5.92 -9.91 9.84
CA VAL A 167 5.88 -10.09 11.31
C VAL A 167 4.52 -10.57 11.79
N ARG A 168 3.45 -10.34 11.00
CA ARG A 168 2.05 -10.69 11.35
C ARG A 168 1.68 -10.24 12.77
N LEU A 169 1.98 -8.98 13.09
CA LEU A 169 1.79 -8.39 14.42
C LEU A 169 0.32 -8.45 14.89
N GLY A 170 -0.63 -8.30 13.96
CA GLY A 170 -2.06 -8.37 14.27
C GLY A 170 -2.74 -9.67 13.84
N GLU A 171 -2.04 -10.80 13.79
CA GLU A 171 -2.71 -12.10 13.63
C GLU A 171 -3.52 -12.45 14.89
N GLY A 172 -4.73 -12.99 14.72
CA GLY A 172 -5.66 -13.31 15.80
C GLY A 172 -6.27 -12.09 16.51
N LEU A 173 -5.77 -10.88 16.29
CA LEU A 173 -6.17 -9.63 16.96
C LEU A 173 -7.68 -9.36 16.86
N ALA A 174 -8.29 -9.67 15.71
CA ALA A 174 -9.73 -9.49 15.49
C ALA A 174 -10.61 -10.42 16.34
N ALA A 175 -10.06 -11.52 16.86
CA ALA A 175 -10.76 -12.47 17.73
C ALA A 175 -10.38 -12.32 19.22
N SER A 176 -9.17 -11.84 19.52
CA SER A 176 -8.65 -11.72 20.90
C SER A 176 -8.74 -10.32 21.51
N GLY A 177 -8.83 -9.26 20.69
CA GLY A 177 -8.63 -7.87 21.12
C GLY A 177 -7.19 -7.50 21.49
N ARG A 178 -6.23 -8.45 21.36
CA ARG A 178 -4.87 -8.34 21.91
C ARG A 178 -3.82 -8.88 20.95
N LEU A 179 -2.64 -8.25 20.94
CA LEU A 179 -1.44 -8.77 20.29
C LEU A 179 -0.96 -10.03 21.04
N SER A 180 -0.65 -11.12 20.32
CA SER A 180 -0.09 -12.33 20.92
C SER A 180 1.41 -12.17 21.23
N ASP A 181 1.91 -12.93 22.21
CA ASP A 181 3.31 -12.85 22.62
C ASP A 181 4.26 -13.26 21.49
N GLU A 182 3.89 -14.25 20.67
CA GLU A 182 4.67 -14.66 19.49
C GLU A 182 4.72 -13.56 18.42
N ALA A 183 3.62 -12.85 18.20
CA ALA A 183 3.55 -11.76 17.23
C ALA A 183 4.32 -10.51 17.71
N MET A 184 4.31 -10.26 19.02
CA MET A 184 5.14 -9.25 19.66
C MET A 184 6.62 -9.60 19.57
N ASP A 185 7.04 -10.83 19.92
CA ASP A 185 8.43 -11.29 19.86
C ASP A 185 9.02 -11.23 18.45
N ARG A 186 8.30 -11.72 17.45
CA ARG A 186 8.70 -11.61 16.04
C ARG A 186 8.82 -10.17 15.56
N SER A 187 8.08 -9.24 16.19
CA SER A 187 8.14 -7.81 15.89
C SER A 187 9.30 -7.12 16.60
N VAL A 188 9.52 -7.36 17.90
CA VAL A 188 10.70 -6.87 18.65
C VAL A 188 11.99 -7.29 17.94
N GLU A 189 12.11 -8.56 17.54
CA GLU A 189 13.29 -9.05 16.82
C GLU A 189 13.45 -8.45 15.41
N ALA A 190 12.37 -7.98 14.77
CA ALA A 190 12.49 -7.19 13.53
C ALA A 190 12.99 -5.77 13.82
N LEU A 191 12.55 -5.19 14.94
CA LEU A 191 12.87 -3.85 15.40
C LEU A 191 14.31 -3.75 15.93
N ARG A 192 14.87 -4.81 16.54
CA ARG A 192 16.31 -4.91 16.88
C ARG A 192 17.21 -4.75 15.64
N ILE A 193 16.84 -5.38 14.51
CA ILE A 193 17.56 -5.23 13.23
C ILE A 193 17.45 -3.79 12.70
N CYS A 194 16.28 -3.17 12.83
CA CYS A 194 16.09 -1.75 12.50
C CYS A 194 16.96 -0.85 13.38
N ALA A 195 17.00 -1.07 14.70
CA ALA A 195 17.80 -0.29 15.64
C ALA A 195 19.30 -0.36 15.30
N ALA A 196 19.83 -1.55 14.98
CA ALA A 196 21.20 -1.71 14.51
C ALA A 196 21.47 -0.95 13.19
N LYS A 197 20.54 -1.01 12.22
CA LYS A 197 20.63 -0.25 10.95
C LYS A 197 20.61 1.27 11.14
N LEU A 198 19.93 1.77 12.19
CA LEU A 198 19.87 3.20 12.53
C LEU A 198 21.13 3.64 13.30
N LYS A 199 21.51 2.91 14.35
CA LYS A 199 22.69 3.20 15.20
C LYS A 199 24.00 3.29 14.41
N ASN A 200 24.13 2.50 13.35
CA ASN A 200 25.33 2.47 12.51
C ASN A 200 25.38 3.60 11.46
N ARG A 201 24.55 4.66 11.58
CA ARG A 201 24.46 5.76 10.60
C ARG A 201 24.21 7.12 11.23
N ASN A 202 24.74 8.17 10.62
CA ASN A 202 24.45 9.56 10.98
C ASN A 202 23.07 9.98 10.43
N ILE A 203 21.99 9.52 11.07
CA ILE A 203 20.61 9.89 10.76
C ILE A 203 20.31 11.25 11.40
N ARG A 204 20.02 12.29 10.60
CA ARG A 204 19.70 13.62 11.13
C ARG A 204 18.28 13.70 11.69
N ARG A 205 17.33 12.97 11.12
CA ARG A 205 15.94 12.92 11.60
C ARG A 205 15.31 11.58 11.25
N ALA A 206 14.63 10.98 12.22
CA ALA A 206 13.84 9.77 12.05
C ALA A 206 12.39 10.01 12.47
N ARG A 207 11.46 9.26 11.88
CA ARG A 207 10.13 9.00 12.46
C ARG A 207 9.86 7.51 12.39
N LEU A 208 9.37 6.96 13.49
CA LEU A 208 9.11 5.53 13.67
C LEU A 208 7.65 5.41 14.08
N ILE A 209 6.81 4.85 13.21
CA ILE A 209 5.36 4.79 13.43
C ILE A 209 4.87 3.35 13.63
N ALA A 210 3.81 3.22 14.41
CA ALA A 210 2.96 2.02 14.46
C ALA A 210 1.55 2.37 13.98
N THR A 211 0.86 1.40 13.36
CA THR A 211 -0.48 1.65 12.77
C THR A 211 -1.57 0.73 13.34
N GLU A 212 -2.53 0.28 12.53
CA GLU A 212 -3.81 -0.29 12.98
C GLU A 212 -3.69 -1.41 14.04
N ALA A 213 -2.68 -2.28 13.97
CA ALA A 213 -2.51 -3.35 14.96
C ALA A 213 -2.26 -2.82 16.39
N CYS A 214 -1.30 -1.90 16.58
CA CYS A 214 -1.06 -1.30 17.90
C CYS A 214 -2.21 -0.36 18.30
N ARG A 215 -2.86 0.27 17.31
CA ARG A 215 -3.99 1.19 17.51
C ARG A 215 -5.29 0.51 17.95
N ALA A 216 -5.49 -0.76 17.57
CA ALA A 216 -6.70 -1.52 17.88
C ALA A 216 -6.55 -2.51 19.05
N ALA A 217 -5.33 -2.83 19.47
CA ALA A 217 -5.07 -3.80 20.54
C ALA A 217 -5.05 -3.17 21.93
N GLU A 218 -5.70 -3.83 22.91
CA GLU A 218 -5.68 -3.40 24.33
C GLU A 218 -4.27 -3.27 24.91
N ASN A 219 -3.34 -4.10 24.46
CA ASN A 219 -1.93 -4.14 24.88
C ASN A 219 -0.98 -3.40 23.91
N GLY A 220 -1.50 -2.59 22.97
CA GLY A 220 -0.70 -1.88 21.97
C GLY A 220 0.36 -0.95 22.58
N GLU A 221 -0.02 -0.12 23.55
CA GLU A 221 0.90 0.80 24.25
C GLU A 221 1.92 0.03 25.12
N THR A 222 1.49 -1.05 25.79
CA THR A 222 2.39 -1.93 26.56
C THR A 222 3.46 -2.57 25.66
N PHE A 223 3.07 -2.98 24.46
CA PHE A 223 3.99 -3.51 23.45
C PHE A 223 4.97 -2.43 22.95
N LEU A 224 4.54 -1.19 22.72
CA LEU A 224 5.45 -0.12 22.32
C LEU A 224 6.43 0.28 23.43
N GLN A 225 6.00 0.28 24.69
CA GLN A 225 6.91 0.45 25.83
C GLN A 225 7.95 -0.67 25.89
N ARG A 226 7.53 -1.93 25.70
CA ARG A 226 8.45 -3.08 25.57
C ARG A 226 9.45 -2.92 24.41
N VAL A 227 8.99 -2.47 23.24
CA VAL A 227 9.86 -2.15 22.09
C VAL A 227 10.89 -1.08 22.45
N LYS A 228 10.48 -0.04 23.17
CA LYS A 228 11.35 1.07 23.60
C LYS A 228 12.44 0.59 24.56
N GLU A 229 12.08 -0.25 25.53
CA GLU A 229 13.00 -0.86 26.50
C GLU A 229 13.99 -1.84 25.84
N GLU A 230 13.51 -2.73 24.98
CA GLU A 230 14.34 -3.79 24.38
C GLU A 230 15.18 -3.33 23.16
N THR A 231 14.81 -2.23 22.50
CA THR A 231 15.44 -1.80 21.23
C THR A 231 15.94 -0.36 21.22
N GLY A 232 15.51 0.47 22.17
CA GLY A 232 15.77 1.92 22.18
C GLY A 232 14.99 2.69 21.11
N LEU A 233 14.04 2.07 20.41
CA LEU A 233 13.21 2.71 19.39
C LEU A 233 11.92 3.26 20.01
N ASP A 234 11.76 4.58 19.95
CA ASP A 234 10.54 5.28 20.38
C ASP A 234 9.56 5.35 19.20
N LEU A 235 8.45 4.60 19.26
CA LEU A 235 7.45 4.52 18.18
C LEU A 235 6.17 5.28 18.56
N GLU A 236 5.62 6.04 17.62
CA GLU A 236 4.34 6.74 17.79
C GLU A 236 3.19 5.99 17.10
N ILE A 237 2.06 5.78 17.80
CA ILE A 237 0.82 5.31 17.14
C ILE A 237 0.22 6.49 16.37
N ILE A 238 0.18 6.40 15.04
CA ILE A 238 -0.47 7.45 14.23
C ILE A 238 -1.98 7.23 14.13
N ASN A 239 -2.73 8.31 13.93
CA ASN A 239 -4.17 8.21 13.64
C ASN A 239 -4.43 7.94 12.15
N ARG A 240 -5.63 7.43 11.84
CA ARG A 240 -6.05 7.02 10.48
C ARG A 240 -6.02 8.16 9.46
N GLU A 241 -6.28 9.42 9.88
CA GLU A 241 -6.11 10.59 9.01
C GLU A 241 -4.65 10.78 8.61
N THR A 242 -3.73 10.74 9.57
CA THR A 242 -2.29 10.87 9.33
C THR A 242 -1.80 9.78 8.40
N GLU A 243 -2.30 8.55 8.56
CA GLU A 243 -1.98 7.40 7.71
C GLU A 243 -2.39 7.64 6.24
N ALA A 244 -3.65 8.03 6.01
CA ALA A 244 -4.16 8.38 4.69
C ALA A 244 -3.40 9.57 4.07
N ARG A 245 -3.10 10.62 4.84
CA ARG A 245 -2.35 11.79 4.36
C ARG A 245 -0.90 11.45 4.01
N LEU A 246 -0.24 10.56 4.77
CA LEU A 246 1.12 10.09 4.48
C LEU A 246 1.18 9.20 3.23
N ALA A 247 0.20 8.33 3.01
CA ALA A 247 0.07 7.56 1.78
C ALA A 247 -0.02 8.48 0.54
N VAL A 248 -0.81 9.56 0.63
CA VAL A 248 -0.92 10.60 -0.40
C VAL A 248 0.38 11.38 -0.59
N SER A 249 1.08 11.77 0.48
CA SER A 249 2.41 12.40 0.39
C SER A 249 3.41 11.49 -0.33
N GLY A 250 3.48 10.20 0.01
CA GLY A 250 4.42 9.23 -0.57
C GLY A 250 4.16 8.93 -2.05
N CYS A 251 2.88 8.86 -2.46
CA CYS A 251 2.49 8.63 -3.85
C CYS A 251 2.54 9.89 -4.73
N SER A 252 2.72 11.09 -4.15
CA SER A 252 2.52 12.38 -4.85
C SER A 252 3.21 12.52 -6.21
N SER A 253 4.44 11.99 -6.31
CA SER A 253 5.25 11.93 -7.53
C SER A 253 4.70 11.05 -8.68
N LEU A 254 3.68 10.21 -8.42
CA LEU A 254 3.06 9.30 -9.39
C LEU A 254 1.78 9.87 -10.01
N VAL A 255 1.26 10.98 -9.50
CA VAL A 255 0.09 11.68 -10.06
C VAL A 255 0.48 12.43 -11.34
N GLY A 256 -0.22 12.15 -12.43
CA GLY A 256 -0.03 12.81 -13.72
C GLY A 256 -0.27 14.33 -13.69
N ARG A 257 0.29 15.05 -14.66
CA ARG A 257 0.04 16.50 -14.85
C ARG A 257 -1.31 16.78 -15.51
N GLU A 258 -1.76 15.85 -16.32
CA GLU A 258 -3.08 15.77 -16.93
C GLU A 258 -4.19 15.52 -15.89
N ALA A 259 -3.90 14.76 -14.84
CA ALA A 259 -4.92 14.32 -13.89
C ALA A 259 -5.55 15.48 -13.10
N LYS A 260 -6.89 15.52 -13.10
CA LYS A 260 -7.70 16.49 -12.34
C LYS A 260 -8.27 15.89 -11.06
N SER A 261 -8.48 14.57 -11.03
CA SER A 261 -8.85 13.84 -9.81
C SER A 261 -8.19 12.47 -9.75
N VAL A 262 -7.96 11.98 -8.54
CA VAL A 262 -7.39 10.67 -8.24
C VAL A 262 -8.09 10.11 -7.01
N VAL A 263 -8.46 8.82 -7.05
CA VAL A 263 -8.73 8.06 -5.82
C VAL A 263 -7.47 7.25 -5.51
N LEU A 264 -6.84 7.59 -4.40
CA LEU A 264 -5.68 6.87 -3.87
C LEU A 264 -6.14 5.92 -2.77
N PHE A 265 -5.55 4.73 -2.71
CA PHE A 265 -5.78 3.81 -1.60
C PHE A 265 -4.53 3.04 -1.19
N ASP A 266 -4.40 2.79 0.11
CA ASP A 266 -3.43 1.86 0.70
C ASP A 266 -4.20 0.64 1.23
N ILE A 267 -3.83 -0.56 0.78
CA ILE A 267 -4.41 -1.80 1.29
C ILE A 267 -3.44 -2.38 2.32
N GLY A 268 -3.71 -2.05 3.58
CA GLY A 268 -2.93 -2.48 4.74
C GLY A 268 -3.23 -3.91 5.17
N GLY A 269 -2.69 -4.29 6.33
CA GLY A 269 -2.97 -5.59 6.94
C GLY A 269 -4.24 -5.59 7.79
N GLY A 270 -4.46 -4.55 8.60
CA GLY A 270 -5.63 -4.41 9.48
C GLY A 270 -6.67 -3.42 8.99
N SER A 271 -6.24 -2.32 8.37
CA SER A 271 -7.07 -1.27 7.76
C SER A 271 -6.78 -1.09 6.28
N SER A 272 -7.63 -0.32 5.60
CA SER A 272 -7.40 0.17 4.24
C SER A 272 -7.81 1.64 4.13
N GLU A 273 -6.84 2.51 3.87
CA GLU A 273 -7.01 3.96 3.77
C GLU A 273 -7.38 4.35 2.33
N ILE A 274 -8.34 5.26 2.16
CA ILE A 274 -8.81 5.74 0.86
C ILE A 274 -8.90 7.27 0.90
N ALA A 275 -8.30 7.94 -0.09
CA ALA A 275 -8.25 9.39 -0.19
C ALA A 275 -8.68 9.88 -1.58
N VAL A 276 -9.63 10.81 -1.60
CA VAL A 276 -10.28 11.33 -2.81
C VAL A 276 -9.73 12.72 -3.10
N ILE A 277 -8.88 12.81 -4.12
CA ILE A 277 -8.04 13.98 -4.40
C ILE A 277 -8.64 14.75 -5.58
N ARG A 278 -8.86 16.05 -5.45
CA ARG A 278 -9.28 16.93 -6.57
C ARG A 278 -8.27 18.07 -6.72
N ILE A 279 -7.56 18.05 -7.83
CA ILE A 279 -6.32 18.81 -8.03
C ILE A 279 -6.60 20.17 -8.69
N GLY A 280 -7.68 20.26 -9.48
CA GLY A 280 -8.15 21.48 -10.12
C GLY A 280 -7.08 22.19 -10.96
N GLU A 281 -7.19 23.52 -11.04
CA GLU A 281 -6.19 24.38 -11.69
C GLU A 281 -5.05 24.75 -10.72
N ASN A 282 -5.36 24.92 -9.44
CA ASN A 282 -4.42 25.42 -8.42
C ASN A 282 -3.58 24.29 -7.79
N ARG A 283 -2.53 23.84 -8.50
CA ARG A 283 -1.59 22.83 -7.97
C ARG A 283 -0.72 23.36 -6.81
N SER A 284 -1.23 23.22 -5.59
CA SER A 284 -0.40 23.23 -4.36
C SER A 284 0.72 22.19 -4.44
N SER A 285 1.87 22.48 -3.83
CA SER A 285 3.07 21.63 -3.83
C SER A 285 2.98 20.40 -2.92
N ARG A 286 2.02 20.36 -1.98
CA ARG A 286 1.71 19.21 -1.14
C ARG A 286 0.39 18.59 -1.62
N LEU A 287 0.45 17.39 -2.21
CA LEU A 287 -0.74 16.71 -2.74
C LEU A 287 -1.79 16.41 -1.65
N ALA A 288 -1.36 16.16 -0.41
CA ALA A 288 -2.23 15.92 0.73
C ALA A 288 -3.06 17.16 1.17
N ASN A 289 -2.91 18.30 0.50
CA ASN A 289 -3.77 19.48 0.65
C ASN A 289 -4.96 19.48 -0.34
N HIS A 290 -4.95 18.58 -1.33
CA HIS A 290 -6.01 18.40 -2.34
C HIS A 290 -6.96 17.24 -2.01
N ILE A 291 -6.80 16.62 -0.84
CA ILE A 291 -7.72 15.60 -0.32
C ILE A 291 -9.04 16.31 0.02
N THR A 292 -10.11 15.91 -0.64
CA THR A 292 -11.46 16.45 -0.44
C THR A 292 -12.29 15.59 0.50
N HIS A 293 -12.11 14.27 0.42
CA HIS A 293 -12.76 13.27 1.27
C HIS A 293 -11.72 12.18 1.54
N TRP A 294 -11.76 11.56 2.71
CA TRP A 294 -10.96 10.38 3.02
C TRP A 294 -11.73 9.47 3.98
N THR A 295 -11.37 8.20 3.99
CA THR A 295 -11.81 7.22 4.98
C THR A 295 -10.70 6.22 5.27
N SER A 296 -10.84 5.48 6.36
CA SER A 296 -10.01 4.32 6.69
C SER A 296 -10.97 3.22 7.12
N LEU A 297 -11.05 2.18 6.30
CA LEU A 297 -11.92 1.04 6.57
C LEU A 297 -11.22 0.14 7.61
N PRO A 298 -11.92 -0.39 8.62
CA PRO A 298 -11.36 -1.31 9.62
C PRO A 298 -11.20 -2.75 9.04
N VAL A 299 -10.67 -2.84 7.83
CA VAL A 299 -10.43 -4.09 7.10
C VAL A 299 -9.17 -3.95 6.24
N GLY A 300 -8.30 -4.96 6.33
CA GLY A 300 -7.11 -5.12 5.52
C GLY A 300 -6.90 -6.59 5.18
N VAL A 301 -5.79 -6.93 4.52
CA VAL A 301 -5.60 -8.29 4.00
C VAL A 301 -5.54 -9.38 5.07
N VAL A 302 -5.09 -9.06 6.29
CA VAL A 302 -5.04 -10.03 7.40
C VAL A 302 -6.44 -10.23 7.97
N THR A 303 -7.09 -9.14 8.41
CA THR A 303 -8.37 -9.22 9.11
C THR A 303 -9.51 -9.73 8.23
N LEU A 304 -9.46 -9.51 6.91
CA LEU A 304 -10.41 -10.09 5.97
C LEU A 304 -10.12 -11.57 5.65
N SER A 305 -8.85 -11.96 5.50
CA SER A 305 -8.48 -13.38 5.34
C SER A 305 -8.85 -14.22 6.55
N GLU A 306 -8.69 -13.70 7.77
CA GLU A 306 -9.10 -14.39 9.01
C GLU A 306 -10.61 -14.64 9.07
N ARG A 307 -11.43 -13.70 8.57
CA ARG A 307 -12.90 -13.85 8.52
C ARG A 307 -13.39 -14.82 7.43
N HIS A 308 -12.65 -14.97 6.33
CA HIS A 308 -13.06 -15.76 5.16
C HIS A 308 -12.10 -16.91 4.82
N GLY A 309 -11.33 -17.39 5.80
CA GLY A 309 -10.38 -18.50 5.71
C GLY A 309 -9.05 -18.18 4.99
N GLY A 310 -9.08 -17.42 3.89
CA GLY A 310 -7.91 -16.86 3.18
C GLY A 310 -7.02 -17.88 2.42
N ARG A 311 -6.73 -19.02 3.05
CA ARG A 311 -6.03 -20.16 2.45
C ARG A 311 -6.85 -20.78 1.32
N ASP A 312 -8.08 -21.17 1.63
CA ASP A 312 -8.96 -21.92 0.76
C ASP A 312 -10.18 -21.05 0.40
N VAL A 313 -10.00 -20.25 -0.65
CA VAL A 313 -10.96 -19.25 -1.11
C VAL A 313 -11.63 -19.73 -2.39
N THR A 314 -12.96 -19.76 -2.39
CA THR A 314 -13.78 -20.11 -3.56
C THR A 314 -14.32 -18.84 -4.24
N PRO A 315 -14.90 -18.92 -5.44
CA PRO A 315 -15.58 -17.77 -6.04
C PRO A 315 -16.68 -17.18 -5.16
N GLU A 316 -17.36 -18.02 -4.38
CA GLU A 316 -18.42 -17.62 -3.46
C GLU A 316 -17.88 -16.89 -2.23
N SER A 317 -16.80 -17.39 -1.59
CA SER A 317 -16.19 -16.67 -0.46
C SER A 317 -15.42 -15.43 -0.90
N PHE A 318 -14.87 -15.41 -2.12
CA PHE A 318 -14.35 -14.19 -2.75
C PHE A 318 -15.46 -13.14 -2.97
N ALA A 319 -16.61 -13.54 -3.52
CA ALA A 319 -17.76 -12.64 -3.66
C ALA A 319 -18.29 -12.14 -2.29
N GLY A 320 -18.26 -13.00 -1.26
CA GLY A 320 -18.56 -12.63 0.13
C GLY A 320 -17.61 -11.56 0.68
N MET A 321 -16.30 -11.73 0.49
CA MET A 321 -15.29 -10.73 0.86
C MET A 321 -15.50 -9.39 0.15
N VAL A 322 -15.82 -9.40 -1.15
CA VAL A 322 -16.10 -8.17 -1.91
C VAL A 322 -17.35 -7.47 -1.37
N SER A 323 -18.44 -8.21 -1.15
CA SER A 323 -19.71 -7.70 -0.61
C SER A 323 -19.56 -7.08 0.79
N GLU A 324 -18.73 -7.68 1.66
CA GLU A 324 -18.42 -7.12 2.99
C GLU A 324 -17.75 -5.74 2.87
N VAL A 325 -16.76 -5.59 1.98
CA VAL A 325 -16.03 -4.33 1.77
C VAL A 325 -16.91 -3.30 1.03
N GLU A 326 -17.76 -3.73 0.09
CA GLU A 326 -18.81 -2.89 -0.52
C GLU A 326 -19.75 -2.31 0.55
N GLY A 327 -20.16 -3.13 1.53
CA GLY A 327 -20.97 -2.69 2.66
C GLY A 327 -20.28 -1.65 3.54
N MET A 328 -18.96 -1.77 3.75
CA MET A 328 -18.18 -0.73 4.45
C MET A 328 -18.08 0.56 3.61
N LEU A 329 -17.81 0.44 2.31
CA LEU A 329 -17.70 1.56 1.36
C LEU A 329 -19.02 2.32 1.14
N ALA A 330 -20.16 1.66 1.29
CA ALA A 330 -21.48 2.29 1.20
C ALA A 330 -21.68 3.40 2.24
N ASN A 331 -21.04 3.28 3.41
CA ASN A 331 -21.09 4.28 4.48
C ASN A 331 -20.14 5.48 4.26
N PHE A 332 -19.26 5.42 3.25
CA PHE A 332 -18.38 6.55 2.93
C PHE A 332 -19.12 7.56 2.06
N ASP A 333 -19.63 8.61 2.68
CA ASP A 333 -20.23 9.76 2.01
C ASP A 333 -19.17 10.50 1.19
N CYS A 334 -19.16 10.21 -0.11
CA CYS A 334 -18.28 10.80 -1.09
C CYS A 334 -19.08 11.00 -2.39
N PRO A 335 -19.10 12.21 -2.96
CA PRO A 335 -19.81 12.48 -4.21
C PRO A 335 -19.37 11.57 -5.37
N GLY A 336 -20.34 10.98 -6.08
CA GLY A 336 -20.07 10.28 -7.36
C GLY A 336 -19.54 11.21 -8.47
N ASP A 337 -19.58 12.52 -8.24
CA ASP A 337 -19.06 13.58 -9.11
C ASP A 337 -17.52 13.55 -9.29
N VAL A 338 -16.80 12.73 -8.50
CA VAL A 338 -15.36 12.46 -8.65
C VAL A 338 -15.00 11.94 -10.06
N VAL A 339 -15.90 11.21 -10.71
CA VAL A 339 -15.65 10.49 -11.98
C VAL A 339 -16.01 11.32 -13.22
N HIS A 340 -16.23 12.63 -13.10
CA HIS A 340 -16.73 13.52 -14.18
C HIS A 340 -15.99 13.49 -15.53
N ALA A 341 -14.73 13.04 -15.58
CA ALA A 341 -13.96 12.92 -16.82
C ALA A 341 -13.09 11.64 -16.80
N PRO A 342 -13.46 10.57 -17.55
CA PRO A 342 -12.76 9.28 -17.53
C PRO A 342 -11.29 9.28 -17.98
N GLU A 343 -10.78 10.40 -18.49
CA GLU A 343 -9.40 10.53 -18.99
C GLU A 343 -8.51 11.31 -18.01
N ASP A 344 -9.10 12.26 -17.28
CA ASP A 344 -8.47 13.05 -16.21
C ASP A 344 -8.54 12.36 -14.83
N PHE A 345 -9.26 11.24 -14.72
CA PHE A 345 -9.45 10.44 -13.52
C PHE A 345 -8.69 9.10 -13.59
N HIS A 346 -8.05 8.70 -12.49
CA HIS A 346 -7.48 7.36 -12.33
C HIS A 346 -7.39 6.92 -10.86
N LEU A 347 -7.23 5.61 -10.66
CA LEU A 347 -6.90 5.02 -9.37
C LEU A 347 -5.39 5.02 -9.12
N ILE A 348 -4.94 5.24 -7.88
CA ILE A 348 -3.57 4.92 -7.44
C ILE A 348 -3.65 3.98 -6.24
N GLY A 349 -3.28 2.71 -6.43
CA GLY A 349 -3.12 1.77 -5.34
C GLY A 349 -1.68 1.74 -4.82
N THR A 350 -1.51 1.49 -3.53
CA THR A 350 -0.20 1.19 -2.92
C THR A 350 -0.21 -0.05 -2.01
N SER A 351 0.96 -0.36 -1.44
CA SER A 351 1.22 -1.49 -0.55
C SER A 351 1.11 -2.88 -1.20
N GLY A 352 1.07 -3.92 -0.37
CA GLY A 352 1.42 -5.30 -0.74
C GLY A 352 0.54 -5.89 -1.85
N THR A 353 -0.76 -5.62 -1.83
CA THR A 353 -1.74 -6.18 -2.77
C THR A 353 -1.43 -5.83 -4.22
N VAL A 354 -1.41 -4.53 -4.55
CA VAL A 354 -1.27 -4.07 -5.95
C VAL A 354 0.15 -4.23 -6.48
N THR A 355 1.16 -4.15 -5.60
CA THR A 355 2.55 -4.44 -5.97
C THR A 355 2.77 -5.92 -6.27
N THR A 356 2.07 -6.82 -5.56
CA THR A 356 2.07 -8.26 -5.86
C THR A 356 1.33 -8.54 -7.17
N LEU A 357 0.15 -7.97 -7.38
CA LEU A 357 -0.61 -8.07 -8.65
C LEU A 357 0.22 -7.62 -9.86
N ALA A 358 0.91 -6.48 -9.76
CA ALA A 358 1.81 -5.99 -10.80
C ALA A 358 2.99 -6.96 -11.05
N GLY A 359 3.56 -7.55 -10.00
CA GLY A 359 4.61 -8.56 -10.13
C GLY A 359 4.15 -9.83 -10.87
N VAL A 360 2.90 -10.25 -10.65
CA VAL A 360 2.27 -11.40 -11.34
C VAL A 360 1.87 -11.06 -12.78
N HIS A 361 1.38 -9.84 -13.03
CA HIS A 361 1.07 -9.33 -14.37
C HIS A 361 2.33 -9.23 -15.25
N LEU A 362 3.43 -8.71 -14.70
CA LEU A 362 4.71 -8.56 -15.39
C LEU A 362 5.54 -9.86 -15.47
N ASP A 363 4.98 -10.98 -15.00
CA ASP A 363 5.55 -12.33 -14.90
C ASP A 363 7.01 -12.31 -14.40
N LEU A 364 7.24 -11.64 -13.26
CA LEU A 364 8.60 -11.44 -12.76
C LEU A 364 9.17 -12.74 -12.14
N PRO A 365 10.40 -13.15 -12.46
CA PRO A 365 11.06 -14.31 -11.83
C PRO A 365 11.43 -14.07 -10.35
N ARG A 366 11.29 -12.83 -9.88
CA ARG A 366 11.33 -12.39 -8.48
C ARG A 366 10.83 -10.95 -8.41
N TYR A 367 10.34 -10.51 -7.25
CA TYR A 367 9.96 -9.10 -7.06
C TYR A 367 11.11 -8.12 -7.39
N ASP A 368 10.81 -7.08 -8.18
CA ASP A 368 11.71 -5.95 -8.44
C ASP A 368 10.91 -4.64 -8.48
N ARG A 369 11.04 -3.86 -7.40
CA ARG A 369 10.44 -2.52 -7.23
C ARG A 369 10.64 -1.62 -8.45
N ARG A 370 11.77 -1.72 -9.16
CA ARG A 370 12.08 -0.87 -10.32
C ARG A 370 11.26 -1.20 -11.56
N ARG A 371 10.68 -2.40 -11.63
CA ARG A 371 9.73 -2.83 -12.68
C ARG A 371 8.27 -2.63 -12.26
N VAL A 372 7.98 -2.57 -10.96
CA VAL A 372 6.61 -2.49 -10.40
C VAL A 372 6.16 -1.05 -10.12
N ASP A 373 7.06 -0.19 -9.63
CA ASP A 373 6.72 1.15 -9.15
C ASP A 373 6.37 2.13 -10.29
N GLY A 374 5.17 2.68 -10.24
CA GLY A 374 4.65 3.62 -11.24
C GLY A 374 4.07 2.98 -12.51
N VAL A 375 3.93 1.65 -12.53
CA VAL A 375 3.25 0.89 -13.60
C VAL A 375 1.78 1.28 -13.73
N TRP A 376 1.26 1.25 -14.95
CA TRP A 376 -0.17 1.31 -15.24
C TRP A 376 -0.69 -0.10 -15.51
N LEU A 377 -1.88 -0.40 -15.00
CA LEU A 377 -2.69 -1.57 -15.36
C LEU A 377 -4.05 -1.07 -15.85
N SER A 378 -4.59 -1.66 -16.92
CA SER A 378 -5.97 -1.43 -17.35
C SER A 378 -6.96 -2.12 -16.41
N ASP A 379 -8.23 -1.74 -16.50
CA ASP A 379 -9.30 -2.38 -15.74
C ASP A 379 -9.46 -3.88 -16.11
N ASP A 380 -9.34 -4.21 -17.40
CA ASP A 380 -9.33 -5.59 -17.91
C ASP A 380 -8.13 -6.40 -17.40
N GLU A 381 -6.94 -5.79 -17.32
CA GLU A 381 -5.73 -6.44 -16.81
C GLU A 381 -5.83 -6.78 -15.33
N VAL A 382 -6.42 -5.90 -14.51
CA VAL A 382 -6.67 -6.18 -13.09
C VAL A 382 -7.70 -7.31 -12.95
N THR A 383 -8.80 -7.26 -13.70
CA THR A 383 -9.83 -8.31 -13.74
C THR A 383 -9.24 -9.68 -14.10
N ALA A 384 -8.43 -9.73 -15.17
CA ALA A 384 -7.77 -10.95 -15.62
C ALA A 384 -6.78 -11.50 -14.58
N MET A 385 -6.07 -10.64 -13.84
CA MET A 385 -5.17 -11.09 -12.76
C MET A 385 -5.92 -11.57 -11.52
N GLN A 386 -7.02 -10.93 -11.12
CA GLN A 386 -7.87 -11.44 -10.03
C GLN A 386 -8.43 -12.82 -10.37
N ALA A 387 -8.96 -12.99 -11.59
CA ALA A 387 -9.46 -14.29 -12.07
C ALA A 387 -8.36 -15.36 -12.16
N ARG A 388 -7.14 -14.99 -12.62
CA ARG A 388 -5.96 -15.89 -12.64
C ARG A 388 -5.53 -16.32 -11.23
N LEU A 389 -5.56 -15.42 -10.25
CA LEU A 389 -5.21 -15.74 -8.87
C LEU A 389 -6.28 -16.58 -8.17
N LEU A 390 -7.57 -16.35 -8.48
CA LEU A 390 -8.69 -17.11 -7.93
C LEU A 390 -8.78 -18.53 -8.51
N SER A 391 -8.22 -18.78 -9.70
CA SER A 391 -8.10 -20.13 -10.27
C SER A 391 -6.88 -20.93 -9.76
N TRP A 392 -6.05 -20.35 -8.88
CA TRP A 392 -4.89 -21.00 -8.27
C TRP A 392 -5.19 -21.47 -6.86
N ASP A 393 -4.84 -22.72 -6.54
CA ASP A 393 -4.81 -23.22 -5.17
C ASP A 393 -3.74 -22.52 -4.31
N PHE A 394 -3.77 -22.75 -3.00
CA PHE A 394 -2.79 -22.15 -2.08
C PHE A 394 -1.33 -22.47 -2.47
N SER A 395 -1.05 -23.68 -2.96
CA SER A 395 0.31 -24.14 -3.30
C SER A 395 0.84 -23.42 -4.55
N ALA A 396 0.00 -23.25 -5.58
CA ALA A 396 0.31 -22.48 -6.77
C ALA A 396 0.51 -20.99 -6.47
N ARG A 397 -0.31 -20.41 -5.56
CA ARG A 397 -0.10 -19.04 -5.07
C ARG A 397 1.20 -18.92 -4.28
N ALA A 398 1.51 -19.86 -3.38
CA ALA A 398 2.74 -19.88 -2.58
C ALA A 398 4.01 -20.07 -3.41
N ALA A 399 3.94 -20.84 -4.49
CA ALA A 399 5.05 -21.08 -5.43
C ALA A 399 5.36 -19.87 -6.34
N ASN A 400 4.48 -18.88 -6.43
CA ASN A 400 4.70 -17.72 -7.30
C ASN A 400 5.80 -16.78 -6.75
N PRO A 401 6.85 -16.43 -7.54
CA PRO A 401 7.99 -15.62 -7.07
C PRO A 401 7.69 -14.17 -6.64
N CYS A 402 6.47 -13.66 -6.86
CA CYS A 402 6.02 -12.36 -6.37
C CYS A 402 5.06 -12.42 -5.18
N ILE A 403 4.44 -13.58 -4.92
CA ILE A 403 3.54 -13.79 -3.78
C ILE A 403 4.31 -14.38 -2.61
N GLY A 404 4.94 -15.54 -2.81
CA GLY A 404 5.59 -16.34 -1.77
C GLY A 404 4.61 -16.98 -0.77
N PRO A 405 5.08 -17.92 0.07
CA PRO A 405 4.24 -18.61 1.04
C PRO A 405 3.60 -17.66 2.05
N ASP A 406 4.36 -16.68 2.56
CA ASP A 406 3.96 -15.73 3.61
C ASP A 406 2.80 -14.77 3.23
N ARG A 407 2.32 -14.82 1.97
CA ARG A 407 1.21 -14.00 1.46
C ARG A 407 0.15 -14.80 0.68
N ALA A 408 0.33 -16.11 0.48
CA ALA A 408 -0.55 -16.91 -0.38
C ALA A 408 -1.98 -17.07 0.18
N ASP A 409 -2.12 -16.90 1.50
CA ASP A 409 -3.34 -16.79 2.30
C ASP A 409 -3.95 -15.36 2.33
N LEU A 410 -3.15 -14.33 2.05
CA LEU A 410 -3.55 -12.92 2.13
C LEU A 410 -3.91 -12.30 0.77
N VAL A 411 -3.38 -12.83 -0.33
CA VAL A 411 -3.44 -12.18 -1.65
C VAL A 411 -4.86 -12.04 -2.20
N LEU A 412 -5.75 -13.01 -1.95
CA LEU A 412 -7.13 -12.98 -2.45
C LEU A 412 -8.03 -12.02 -1.66
N ALA A 413 -7.85 -11.89 -0.34
CA ALA A 413 -8.51 -10.85 0.44
C ALA A 413 -8.11 -9.44 -0.03
N GLY A 414 -6.83 -9.23 -0.35
CA GLY A 414 -6.39 -7.99 -1.00
C GLY A 414 -7.05 -7.75 -2.36
N CYS A 415 -7.18 -8.80 -3.18
CA CYS A 415 -7.89 -8.73 -4.46
C CYS A 415 -9.39 -8.38 -4.31
N ALA A 416 -10.04 -8.79 -3.23
CA ALA A 416 -11.43 -8.48 -2.93
C ALA A 416 -11.61 -7.02 -2.46
N ILE A 417 -10.71 -6.51 -1.60
CA ILE A 417 -10.70 -5.09 -1.20
C ILE A 417 -10.50 -4.19 -2.43
N LEU A 418 -9.55 -4.55 -3.31
CA LEU A 418 -9.32 -3.85 -4.57
C LEU A 418 -10.57 -3.84 -5.47
N GLU A 419 -11.30 -4.95 -5.52
CA GLU A 419 -12.49 -5.07 -6.36
C GLU A 419 -13.64 -4.18 -5.88
N ALA A 420 -13.91 -4.18 -4.58
CA ALA A 420 -14.92 -3.29 -3.99
C ALA A 420 -14.60 -1.81 -4.25
N ILE A 421 -13.31 -1.44 -4.18
CA ILE A 421 -12.83 -0.08 -4.52
C ILE A 421 -13.02 0.22 -6.01
N ARG A 422 -12.66 -0.69 -6.93
CA ARG A 422 -12.85 -0.52 -8.38
C ARG A 422 -14.32 -0.33 -8.76
N LYS A 423 -15.24 -1.11 -8.17
CA LYS A 423 -16.68 -0.95 -8.38
C LYS A 423 -17.22 0.37 -7.82
N ARG A 424 -16.71 0.85 -6.68
CA ARG A 424 -17.10 2.13 -6.07
C ARG A 424 -16.59 3.34 -6.88
N TRP A 425 -15.42 3.23 -7.52
CA TRP A 425 -14.86 4.26 -8.41
C TRP A 425 -14.32 3.67 -9.73
N PRO A 426 -15.20 3.35 -10.69
CA PRO A 426 -14.79 2.75 -11.97
C PRO A 426 -13.80 3.64 -12.73
N SER A 427 -12.71 3.06 -13.21
CA SER A 427 -11.68 3.76 -13.98
C SER A 427 -11.08 2.88 -15.06
N ARG A 428 -10.72 3.46 -16.21
CA ARG A 428 -10.04 2.75 -17.30
C ARG A 428 -8.65 2.21 -16.91
N ARG A 429 -8.02 2.79 -15.89
CA ARG A 429 -6.64 2.47 -15.49
C ARG A 429 -6.36 2.72 -14.01
N MET A 430 -5.59 1.82 -13.40
CA MET A 430 -4.98 1.97 -12.09
C MET A 430 -3.46 2.18 -12.25
N ARG A 431 -2.89 3.06 -11.42
CA ARG A 431 -1.44 3.15 -11.24
C ARG A 431 -1.00 2.43 -9.97
N VAL A 432 0.09 1.69 -10.07
CA VAL A 432 0.67 0.94 -8.96
C VAL A 432 1.80 1.75 -8.33
N ALA A 433 1.79 1.87 -7.01
CA ALA A 433 2.85 2.50 -6.23
C ALA A 433 3.55 1.46 -5.34
N ASP A 434 4.88 1.39 -5.40
CA ASP A 434 5.70 0.85 -4.30
C ASP A 434 6.19 2.06 -3.48
N ARG A 435 5.24 2.88 -3.01
CA ARG A 435 5.49 4.11 -2.24
C ARG A 435 4.28 4.38 -1.35
N GLY A 436 4.47 4.57 -0.04
CA GLY A 436 3.37 4.81 0.88
C GLY A 436 3.81 5.61 2.09
N LEU A 437 3.34 5.21 3.27
CA LEU A 437 3.59 5.86 4.57
C LEU A 437 5.06 6.29 4.75
N ARG A 438 6.02 5.38 4.53
CA ARG A 438 7.47 5.64 4.70
C ARG A 438 7.99 6.71 3.75
N GLU A 439 7.64 6.63 2.47
CA GLU A 439 8.00 7.63 1.48
C GLU A 439 7.32 8.99 1.76
N GLY A 440 6.11 8.98 2.35
CA GLY A 440 5.45 10.17 2.88
C GLY A 440 6.21 10.80 4.05
N LEU A 441 6.55 10.00 5.08
CA LEU A 441 7.31 10.44 6.26
C LEU A 441 8.65 11.07 5.86
N LEU A 442 9.40 10.41 4.96
CA LEU A 442 10.64 10.97 4.41
C LEU A 442 10.39 12.31 3.70
N THR A 443 9.35 12.38 2.88
CA THR A 443 9.03 13.57 2.08
C THR A 443 8.64 14.76 2.96
N ASP A 444 7.78 14.56 3.95
CA ASP A 444 7.36 15.64 4.83
C ASP A 444 8.50 16.11 5.75
N MET A 445 9.30 15.22 6.32
CA MET A 445 10.51 15.60 7.07
C MET A 445 11.52 16.38 6.21
N MET A 446 11.77 15.95 4.97
CA MET A 446 12.67 16.66 4.04
C MET A 446 12.11 18.03 3.62
N ALA A 447 10.79 18.17 3.45
CA ALA A 447 10.14 19.41 3.09
C ALA A 447 10.12 20.44 4.25
N ASP A 448 9.86 19.98 5.47
CA ASP A 448 9.82 20.81 6.68
C ASP A 448 11.21 21.36 7.03
N ASP A 449 12.23 20.48 7.05
CA ASP A 449 13.63 20.87 7.25
C ASP A 449 14.19 21.67 6.05
N GLY A 450 13.40 21.84 4.98
CA GLY A 450 13.69 22.75 3.88
C GLY A 450 14.79 22.31 2.92
N VAL A 451 15.21 21.03 2.92
CA VAL A 451 16.39 20.56 2.16
C VAL A 451 16.31 20.78 0.64
N TRP A 452 15.09 20.93 0.13
CA TRP A 452 14.79 21.18 -1.29
C TRP A 452 14.59 22.66 -1.65
N ARG A 453 14.63 23.57 -0.67
CA ARG A 453 14.51 25.03 -0.91
C ARG A 453 15.81 25.54 -1.54
N ARG A 454 15.80 25.80 -2.86
CA ARG A 454 16.96 26.37 -3.58
C ARG A 454 17.47 27.62 -2.84
N GLY A 455 18.78 27.65 -2.56
CA GLY A 455 19.32 28.40 -1.43
C GLY A 455 19.20 29.92 -1.53
N ARG A 456 18.48 30.53 -0.57
CA ARG A 456 18.50 31.98 -0.33
C ARG A 456 19.68 32.44 0.53
N HIS A 457 20.36 31.53 1.24
CA HIS A 457 21.41 31.86 2.23
C HIS A 457 22.85 31.90 1.71
N ARG A 458 23.19 31.28 0.57
CA ARG A 458 24.60 31.10 0.16
C ARG A 458 25.27 32.36 -0.47
N ARG A 459 24.67 33.55 -0.34
CA ARG A 459 25.14 34.81 -0.99
C ARG A 459 25.58 35.94 -0.04
N ASN A 460 25.32 35.87 1.27
CA ASN A 460 25.63 36.96 2.23
C ASN A 460 26.99 36.85 2.95
N HIS A 461 27.83 35.85 2.66
CA HIS A 461 29.12 35.63 3.33
C HIS A 461 30.33 35.58 2.37
N ARG A 462 30.26 36.30 1.24
CA ARG A 462 31.44 36.74 0.48
C ARG A 462 31.24 38.18 -0.01
N GLY A 463 31.57 39.12 0.86
CA GLY A 463 31.49 40.58 0.59
C GLY A 463 32.39 41.43 1.50
N GLY A 464 33.31 40.81 2.23
CA GLY A 464 34.23 41.49 3.16
C GLY A 464 35.40 42.17 2.46
N HIS A 465 35.13 43.07 1.51
CA HIS A 465 36.17 43.96 0.99
C HIS A 465 36.53 44.99 2.07
N ARG A 466 37.66 44.76 2.75
CA ARG A 466 38.32 45.82 3.52
C ARG A 466 38.71 46.94 2.56
N ASN A 467 38.20 48.13 2.80
CA ASN A 467 38.59 49.33 2.08
C ASN A 467 40.03 49.70 2.49
N PRO A 468 40.98 49.94 1.57
CA PRO A 468 42.29 50.47 1.94
C PRO A 468 42.15 51.89 2.50
N ALA A 469 43.11 52.31 3.33
CA ALA A 469 43.05 53.59 4.04
C ALA A 469 43.12 54.79 3.08
N LYS A 470 42.40 55.87 3.42
CA LYS A 470 42.77 57.22 2.96
C LYS A 470 43.96 57.70 3.81
N PRO A 471 44.95 58.40 3.23
CA PRO A 471 45.91 59.18 4.01
C PRO A 471 45.23 60.43 4.60
N GLU A 472 45.79 60.94 5.69
CA GLU A 472 45.34 62.18 6.35
C GLU A 472 46.08 63.41 5.81
N GLY A 473 45.38 64.55 5.78
CA GLY A 473 45.97 65.90 5.88
C GLY A 473 46.63 66.51 4.63
N GLN A 474 46.01 67.57 4.11
CA GLN A 474 46.63 68.92 4.04
C GLN A 474 45.60 69.98 3.61
N ALA A 475 45.82 71.22 4.07
CA ALA A 475 44.96 72.42 3.93
C ALA A 475 43.56 72.29 4.57
#